data_AF-A0AAW0X1L6-F1
#
_entry.id   AF-A0AAW0X1L6-F1
#
_cell.length_a   1.000
_cell.length_b   1.000
_cell.length_c   1.000
_cell.angle_alpha   90.00
_cell.angle_beta   90.00
_cell.angle_gamma   90.00
#
_symmetry.space_group_name_H-M   'P 1'
#
loop_
_entity.id
_entity.type
_entity.pdbx_description
1 polymer ?
#
loop_
_entity_poly.entity_id
_entity_poly.type
_entity_poly.pdbx_seq_one_letter_code
_entity_poly.pdbx_strand_id
1 'polypeptide(L)'
;PECFPIHIPPNDPFFPPVNISSGQPFCMPLTRSMPGQLTLGYREQMNQVTAFVDASHTYGSDKCEQTQLRLLKDGLLKGTTNPQRGKPLLPTDSENHECKAPSGRCFTGGDTRASEQPGLAALHTLLMREHNRVAHALKELNPHWSDEQLFQNARRIVTAVNQHVTYNEWIPRVLGWNAVNLYELNLLPEGYFEGYDPYCNPTVVNEIGIAFRFGHSLLKPSFERMDSIFAKRDPPVKLSNHFFNPDLLYQPGMLDEIIRGLTTVSMETLDQFITDEVTNHLFEDTKRPFSGLDLASLNVQRGRDHGLQPYNEYRALCNLTKARTFDDLHREIAAPVIERLKRTFAHVDDIDFFTGGLVETPLHGGLVGPTFGCILGIQFRNLRMCDRFWYENADPLVRFTDPQLTEIRKVTLAKLLCDNCDSVESEQRSAFDLPDPFLNPRVACRDMPGVNLELWKERVSCGVGKTNINIGAAERISPCVMCTCTKEGPVCQSLKIDNCFHLAQSYSPESILNDHVCKVQCAFAFRTFPKVGSKVSNQLGFS
;
A
#
# COMPACT_ATOMS: atom_id res chain seq x y z
N PRO A 1 18.02 8.88 -32.06
CA PRO A 1 18.57 7.75 -31.29
C PRO A 1 17.56 7.12 -30.31
N GLU A 2 16.71 7.93 -29.65
CA GLU A 2 15.76 7.42 -28.63
C GLU A 2 14.43 6.87 -29.18
N CYS A 3 14.17 6.98 -30.48
CA CYS A 3 13.01 6.34 -31.09
C CYS A 3 13.31 4.84 -31.30
N PHE A 4 12.44 3.97 -30.81
CA PHE A 4 12.54 2.52 -30.98
C PHE A 4 11.18 1.94 -31.38
N PRO A 5 10.69 2.31 -32.58
CA PRO A 5 9.31 2.09 -32.98
C PRO A 5 8.98 0.61 -33.14
N ILE A 6 7.70 0.28 -33.00
CA ILE A 6 7.18 -1.07 -33.23
C ILE A 6 6.65 -1.12 -34.67
N HIS A 7 7.26 -1.95 -35.49
CA HIS A 7 6.86 -2.13 -36.88
C HIS A 7 5.59 -2.97 -36.99
N ILE A 8 4.66 -2.55 -37.85
CA ILE A 8 3.43 -3.29 -38.09
C ILE A 8 3.68 -4.41 -39.12
N PRO A 9 3.28 -5.65 -38.82
CA PRO A 9 3.41 -6.74 -39.77
C PRO A 9 2.46 -6.57 -40.98
N PRO A 10 2.77 -7.12 -42.17
CA PRO A 10 1.96 -6.93 -43.37
C PRO A 10 0.48 -7.37 -43.26
N ASN A 11 0.18 -8.32 -42.37
CA ASN A 11 -1.15 -8.91 -42.19
C ASN A 11 -1.75 -8.54 -40.82
N ASP A 12 -1.37 -7.39 -40.26
CA ASP A 12 -1.98 -6.90 -39.03
C ASP A 12 -3.50 -6.72 -39.23
N PRO A 13 -4.33 -7.21 -38.30
CA PRO A 13 -5.79 -7.17 -38.46
C PRO A 13 -6.41 -5.79 -38.22
N PHE A 14 -5.69 -4.87 -37.57
CA PHE A 14 -6.23 -3.57 -37.16
C PHE A 14 -5.42 -2.41 -37.73
N PHE A 15 -4.10 -2.41 -37.56
CA PHE A 15 -3.23 -1.33 -38.00
C PHE A 15 -2.86 -1.48 -39.49
N PRO A 16 -2.93 -0.41 -40.29
CA PRO A 16 -2.54 -0.48 -41.69
C PRO A 16 -1.01 -0.64 -41.81
N PRO A 17 -0.49 -1.38 -42.81
CA PRO A 17 0.97 -1.53 -42.99
C PRO A 17 1.64 -0.23 -43.47
N VAL A 18 0.88 0.69 -44.06
CA VAL A 18 1.36 1.97 -44.59
C VAL A 18 0.45 3.08 -44.09
N ASN A 19 1.04 4.19 -43.64
CA ASN A 19 0.31 5.36 -43.26
C ASN A 19 -0.29 6.04 -44.51
N ILE A 20 -1.62 6.12 -44.57
CA ILE A 20 -2.36 6.60 -45.75
C ILE A 20 -1.97 8.04 -46.13
N SER A 21 -1.68 8.90 -45.14
CA SER A 21 -1.37 10.31 -45.37
C SER A 21 0.06 10.56 -45.86
N SER A 22 1.03 9.76 -45.38
CA SER A 22 2.46 9.96 -45.70
C SER A 22 3.03 8.98 -46.73
N GLY A 23 2.34 7.88 -47.00
CA GLY A 23 2.82 6.79 -47.86
C GLY A 23 4.01 6.01 -47.29
N GLN A 24 4.40 6.29 -46.03
CA GLN A 24 5.50 5.61 -45.35
C GLN A 24 5.01 4.38 -44.57
N PRO A 25 5.89 3.40 -44.30
CA PRO A 25 5.56 2.28 -43.41
C PRO A 25 4.99 2.77 -42.08
N PHE A 26 3.84 2.22 -41.69
CA PHE A 26 3.23 2.57 -40.41
C PHE A 26 3.99 1.88 -39.27
N CYS A 27 4.15 2.58 -38.15
CA CYS A 27 4.73 2.04 -36.95
C CYS A 27 4.09 2.69 -35.73
N MET A 28 4.03 1.94 -34.62
CA MET A 28 3.63 2.50 -33.34
C MET A 28 4.82 3.21 -32.70
N PRO A 29 4.65 4.45 -32.22
CA PRO A 29 5.72 5.20 -31.57
C PRO A 29 6.09 4.57 -30.23
N LEU A 30 7.38 4.41 -29.99
CA LEU A 30 7.92 4.12 -28.67
C LEU A 30 9.23 4.89 -28.49
N THR A 31 9.33 5.61 -27.38
CA THR A 31 10.57 6.25 -26.93
C THR A 31 11.24 5.36 -25.90
N ARG A 32 12.55 5.15 -26.04
CA ARG A 32 13.37 4.39 -25.09
C ARG A 32 13.32 5.03 -23.71
N SER A 33 13.33 4.19 -22.68
CA SER A 33 13.36 4.64 -21.28
C SER A 33 14.65 5.40 -20.99
N MET A 34 14.56 6.47 -20.19
CA MET A 34 15.72 7.29 -19.85
C MET A 34 16.79 6.45 -19.13
N PRO A 35 18.07 6.59 -19.51
CA PRO A 35 19.15 5.93 -18.79
C PRO A 35 19.34 6.58 -17.40
N GLY A 36 19.48 5.76 -16.36
CA GLY A 36 19.78 6.19 -14.99
C GLY A 36 21.28 6.20 -14.65
N GLN A 37 22.12 5.68 -15.55
CA GLN A 37 23.58 5.62 -15.35
C GLN A 37 24.28 6.96 -15.62
N LEU A 38 25.33 7.26 -14.84
CA LEU A 38 26.14 8.47 -14.98
C LEU A 38 27.50 8.22 -15.67
N THR A 39 27.87 6.96 -15.87
CA THR A 39 29.16 6.53 -16.43
C THR A 39 28.96 5.61 -17.63
N LEU A 40 30.00 5.41 -18.43
CA LEU A 40 29.98 4.41 -19.51
C LEU A 40 29.81 3.00 -18.93
N GLY A 41 28.90 2.22 -19.50
CA GLY A 41 28.53 0.89 -19.01
C GLY A 41 27.28 0.34 -19.70
N TYR A 42 26.76 -0.76 -19.19
CA TYR A 42 25.49 -1.34 -19.60
C TYR A 42 24.34 -0.37 -19.29
N ARG A 43 23.43 -0.16 -20.24
CA ARG A 43 22.33 0.81 -20.08
C ARG A 43 21.34 0.37 -18.99
N GLU A 44 21.43 1.00 -17.84
CA GLU A 44 20.45 0.89 -16.75
C GLU A 44 19.37 1.97 -16.84
N GLN A 45 18.11 1.64 -16.58
CA GLN A 45 16.99 2.59 -16.58
C GLN A 45 16.77 3.19 -15.18
N MET A 46 16.19 4.39 -15.13
CA MET A 46 15.90 5.08 -13.89
C MET A 46 14.50 4.71 -13.34
N ASN A 47 14.43 4.41 -12.04
CA ASN A 47 13.17 4.46 -11.30
C ASN A 47 12.97 5.88 -10.76
N GLN A 48 11.88 6.54 -11.15
CA GLN A 48 11.58 7.93 -10.76
C GLN A 48 10.78 8.05 -9.46
N VAL A 49 10.31 6.92 -8.90
CA VAL A 49 9.57 6.89 -7.65
C VAL A 49 10.34 6.17 -6.56
N THR A 50 9.93 6.35 -5.31
CA THR A 50 10.49 5.61 -4.18
C THR A 50 10.22 4.10 -4.36
N ALA A 51 11.18 3.26 -3.98
CA ALA A 51 11.04 1.82 -4.11
C ALA A 51 10.05 1.22 -3.09
N PHE A 52 9.94 1.85 -1.93
CA PHE A 52 9.16 1.36 -0.80
C PHE A 52 7.66 1.39 -1.06
N VAL A 53 6.91 0.53 -0.37
CA VAL A 53 5.44 0.61 -0.33
C VAL A 53 5.05 1.73 0.66
N ASP A 54 5.35 2.98 0.31
CA ASP A 54 5.29 4.15 1.21
C ASP A 54 4.16 5.15 0.87
N ALA A 55 3.22 4.71 0.03
CA ALA A 55 2.15 5.52 -0.54
C ALA A 55 2.64 6.78 -1.30
N SER A 56 3.84 6.75 -1.88
CA SER A 56 4.36 7.83 -2.75
C SER A 56 3.42 8.21 -3.89
N HIS A 57 2.61 7.30 -4.41
CA HIS A 57 1.55 7.60 -5.38
C HIS A 57 0.48 8.60 -4.87
N THR A 58 0.38 8.79 -3.54
CA THR A 58 -0.44 9.82 -2.90
C THR A 58 0.38 11.05 -2.52
N TYR A 59 1.63 10.86 -2.06
CA TYR A 59 2.41 11.91 -1.38
C TYR A 59 3.55 12.55 -2.22
N GLY A 60 3.80 12.05 -3.43
CA GLY A 60 4.97 12.39 -4.23
C GLY A 60 6.19 11.57 -3.83
N SER A 61 7.17 11.53 -4.72
CA SER A 61 8.46 10.82 -4.52
C SER A 61 9.60 11.78 -4.15
N ASP A 62 9.35 13.09 -4.21
CA ASP A 62 10.28 14.11 -3.72
C ASP A 62 9.59 15.21 -2.89
N LYS A 63 10.41 16.06 -2.28
CA LYS A 63 9.95 17.13 -1.38
C LYS A 63 9.20 18.24 -2.11
N CYS A 64 9.56 18.55 -3.36
CA CYS A 64 8.90 19.57 -4.17
C CYS A 64 7.49 19.11 -4.53
N GLU A 65 7.34 17.90 -5.06
CA GLU A 65 6.04 17.27 -5.36
C GLU A 65 5.17 17.22 -4.10
N GLN A 66 5.72 16.72 -2.99
CA GLN A 66 5.00 16.66 -1.72
C GLN A 66 4.51 18.04 -1.26
N THR A 67 5.34 19.07 -1.38
CA THR A 67 4.96 20.44 -1.01
C THR A 67 3.86 20.99 -1.92
N GLN A 68 3.90 20.66 -3.22
CA GLN A 68 2.88 21.07 -4.18
C GLN A 68 1.53 20.41 -3.88
N LEU A 69 1.50 19.16 -3.42
CA LEU A 69 0.28 18.43 -3.10
C LEU A 69 -0.34 18.83 -1.75
N ARG A 70 0.46 19.39 -0.83
CA ARG A 70 0.00 19.82 0.50
C ARG A 70 -0.75 21.14 0.47
N LEU A 71 -1.80 21.24 1.29
CA LEU A 71 -2.48 22.50 1.59
C LEU A 71 -1.61 23.42 2.47
N LEU A 72 -0.65 22.84 3.21
CA LEU A 72 0.19 23.51 4.21
C LEU A 72 -0.63 24.16 5.33
N LYS A 73 -1.78 23.55 5.63
CA LYS A 73 -2.66 23.91 6.73
C LYS A 73 -3.31 22.65 7.30
N ASP A 74 -3.29 22.55 8.63
CA ASP A 74 -3.90 21.47 9.41
C ASP A 74 -3.44 20.05 9.01
N GLY A 75 -2.27 19.94 8.37
CA GLY A 75 -1.70 18.70 7.88
C GLY A 75 -2.35 18.15 6.61
N LEU A 76 -3.21 18.92 5.93
CA LEU A 76 -4.05 18.43 4.84
C LEU A 76 -3.34 18.41 3.48
N LEU A 77 -3.78 17.51 2.61
CA LEU A 77 -3.57 17.55 1.17
C LEU A 77 -4.58 18.47 0.48
N LYS A 78 -4.16 19.10 -0.62
CA LYS A 78 -5.06 19.87 -1.51
C LYS A 78 -6.09 18.95 -2.14
N GLY A 79 -7.29 19.47 -2.33
CA GLY A 79 -8.34 18.83 -3.12
C GLY A 79 -9.16 19.88 -3.86
N THR A 80 -9.90 19.46 -4.87
CA THR A 80 -10.83 20.32 -5.60
C THR A 80 -12.23 20.13 -5.05
N THR A 81 -12.95 21.23 -4.82
CA THR A 81 -14.36 21.16 -4.41
C THR A 81 -15.19 20.44 -5.46
N ASN A 82 -15.98 19.46 -5.03
CA ASN A 82 -16.90 18.78 -5.92
C ASN A 82 -18.13 19.68 -6.18
N PRO A 83 -18.42 20.06 -7.44
CA PRO A 83 -19.55 20.94 -7.76
C PRO A 83 -20.91 20.34 -7.39
N GLN A 84 -21.00 19.02 -7.24
CA GLN A 84 -22.22 18.29 -6.89
C GLN A 84 -22.43 18.12 -5.38
N ARG A 85 -21.71 18.90 -4.55
CA ARG A 85 -21.75 18.83 -3.07
C ARG A 85 -21.29 17.49 -2.47
N GLY A 86 -20.57 16.67 -3.23
CA GLY A 86 -19.84 15.51 -2.71
C GLY A 86 -18.56 15.90 -1.96
N LYS A 87 -17.88 14.91 -1.39
CA LYS A 87 -16.54 15.06 -0.82
C LYS A 87 -15.55 15.55 -1.91
N PRO A 88 -14.43 16.18 -1.51
CA PRO A 88 -13.44 16.71 -2.45
C PRO A 88 -12.91 15.68 -3.44
N LEU A 89 -12.56 16.12 -4.64
CA LEU A 89 -11.81 15.35 -5.65
C LEU A 89 -10.32 15.72 -5.59
N LEU A 90 -9.47 15.03 -6.34
CA LEU A 90 -8.05 15.36 -6.44
C LEU A 90 -7.82 16.83 -6.90
N PRO A 91 -6.66 17.41 -6.58
CA PRO A 91 -6.25 18.67 -7.18
C PRO A 91 -6.12 18.52 -8.70
N THR A 92 -6.27 19.62 -9.44
CA THR A 92 -6.20 19.62 -10.90
C THR A 92 -4.98 20.37 -11.42
N ASP A 93 -4.50 19.93 -12.57
CA ASP A 93 -3.42 20.52 -13.34
C ASP A 93 -3.87 20.76 -14.79
N SER A 94 -3.56 21.95 -15.31
CA SER A 94 -3.82 22.36 -16.70
C SER A 94 -2.58 22.21 -17.60
N GLU A 95 -1.42 21.87 -17.04
CA GLU A 95 -0.16 21.72 -17.78
C GLU A 95 0.14 20.26 -18.16
N ASN A 96 -0.74 19.31 -17.79
CA ASN A 96 -0.60 17.92 -18.17
C ASN A 96 -0.83 17.76 -19.69
N HIS A 97 0.24 17.43 -20.42
CA HIS A 97 0.25 17.32 -21.88
C HIS A 97 -0.48 16.08 -22.41
N GLU A 98 -0.68 15.06 -21.57
CA GLU A 98 -1.44 13.85 -21.92
C GLU A 98 -2.94 14.04 -21.72
N CYS A 99 -3.36 15.17 -21.14
CA CYS A 99 -4.75 15.38 -20.77
C CYS A 99 -5.69 15.43 -21.99
N LYS A 100 -6.75 14.62 -21.94
CA LYS A 100 -7.79 14.53 -22.98
C LYS A 100 -9.16 15.00 -22.50
N ALA A 101 -9.26 15.45 -21.25
CA ALA A 101 -10.49 16.00 -20.70
C ALA A 101 -10.99 17.21 -21.50
N PRO A 102 -12.29 17.31 -21.81
CA PRO A 102 -12.90 18.49 -22.42
C PRO A 102 -12.62 19.80 -21.65
N SER A 103 -12.51 19.74 -20.32
CA SER A 103 -12.15 20.88 -19.49
C SER A 103 -10.70 21.37 -19.67
N GLY A 104 -9.84 20.56 -20.29
CA GLY A 104 -8.40 20.80 -20.40
C GLY A 104 -7.65 20.63 -19.07
N ARG A 105 -8.26 19.99 -18.07
CA ARG A 105 -7.69 19.82 -16.73
C ARG A 105 -7.69 18.35 -16.33
N CYS A 106 -6.51 17.86 -15.94
CA CYS A 106 -6.36 16.52 -15.40
C CYS A 106 -6.14 16.56 -13.89
N PHE A 107 -6.39 15.45 -13.18
CA PHE A 107 -5.99 15.35 -11.79
C PHE A 107 -4.48 15.23 -11.65
N THR A 108 -3.95 15.84 -10.60
CA THR A 108 -2.58 15.68 -10.14
C THR A 108 -2.58 14.97 -8.79
N GLY A 109 -1.54 14.16 -8.56
CA GLY A 109 -1.36 13.34 -7.36
C GLY A 109 0.12 13.08 -7.12
N GLY A 110 0.43 12.18 -6.19
CA GLY A 110 1.82 11.77 -5.93
C GLY A 110 2.45 10.95 -7.06
N ASP A 111 1.64 10.42 -7.97
CA ASP A 111 2.07 9.81 -9.22
C ASP A 111 1.45 10.57 -10.40
N THR A 112 2.25 10.82 -11.44
CA THR A 112 1.84 11.59 -12.62
C THR A 112 0.74 10.92 -13.45
N ARG A 113 0.56 9.60 -13.28
CA ARG A 113 -0.42 8.80 -14.01
C ARG A 113 -1.78 8.73 -13.31
N ALA A 114 -2.00 9.50 -12.24
CA ALA A 114 -3.26 9.49 -11.48
C ALA A 114 -4.53 9.69 -12.33
N SER A 115 -4.41 10.32 -13.51
CA SER A 115 -5.51 10.54 -14.46
C SER A 115 -5.59 9.55 -15.61
N GLU A 116 -4.73 8.54 -15.68
CA GLU A 116 -4.65 7.63 -16.82
C GLU A 116 -6.00 7.00 -17.14
N GLN A 117 -6.74 6.54 -16.14
CA GLN A 117 -8.12 6.05 -16.30
C GLN A 117 -9.00 6.36 -15.05
N PRO A 118 -10.35 6.41 -15.20
CA PRO A 118 -11.25 6.89 -14.14
C PRO A 118 -11.27 6.11 -12.82
N GLY A 119 -11.15 4.79 -12.86
CA GLY A 119 -11.02 3.94 -11.67
C GLY A 119 -9.72 4.19 -10.89
N LEU A 120 -8.60 4.43 -11.58
CA LEU A 120 -7.33 4.81 -10.94
C LEU A 120 -7.47 6.18 -10.27
N ALA A 121 -8.01 7.16 -10.99
CA ALA A 121 -8.30 8.49 -10.45
C ALA A 121 -9.24 8.44 -9.23
N ALA A 122 -10.23 7.54 -9.24
CA ALA A 122 -11.12 7.32 -8.11
C ALA A 122 -10.34 6.79 -6.89
N LEU A 123 -9.49 5.77 -7.05
CA LEU A 123 -8.68 5.22 -5.95
C LEU A 123 -7.69 6.25 -5.39
N HIS A 124 -7.01 7.03 -6.24
CA HIS A 124 -6.16 8.15 -5.79
C HIS A 124 -6.97 9.19 -5.00
N THR A 125 -8.19 9.50 -5.44
CA THR A 125 -9.09 10.40 -4.72
C THR A 125 -9.44 9.87 -3.34
N LEU A 126 -9.75 8.57 -3.22
CA LEU A 126 -10.07 7.94 -1.94
C LEU A 126 -8.90 7.97 -0.96
N LEU A 127 -7.66 7.76 -1.42
CA LEU A 127 -6.47 7.83 -0.56
C LEU A 127 -6.14 9.25 -0.10
N MET A 128 -6.33 10.25 -0.95
CA MET A 128 -6.26 11.66 -0.55
C MET A 128 -7.33 11.99 0.51
N ARG A 129 -8.56 11.51 0.31
CA ARG A 129 -9.66 11.66 1.29
C ARG A 129 -9.31 11.00 2.62
N GLU A 130 -8.71 9.80 2.59
CA GLU A 130 -8.33 9.06 3.80
C GLU A 130 -7.26 9.81 4.59
N HIS A 131 -6.25 10.35 3.90
CA HIS A 131 -5.25 11.21 4.54
C HIS A 131 -5.90 12.40 5.25
N ASN A 132 -6.77 13.13 4.56
CA ASN A 132 -7.43 14.31 5.12
C ASN A 132 -8.36 13.94 6.30
N ARG A 133 -9.04 12.78 6.23
CA ARG A 133 -9.87 12.26 7.32
C ARG A 133 -9.04 11.96 8.56
N VAL A 134 -7.89 11.29 8.40
CA VAL A 134 -6.97 10.96 9.49
C VAL A 134 -6.34 12.24 10.07
N ALA A 135 -5.85 13.15 9.23
CA ALA A 135 -5.25 14.41 9.66
C ALA A 135 -6.23 15.28 10.49
N HIS A 136 -7.49 15.37 10.05
CA HIS A 136 -8.53 16.09 10.79
C HIS A 136 -8.78 15.47 12.17
N ALA A 137 -8.95 14.15 12.24
CA ALA A 137 -9.14 13.45 13.52
C ALA A 137 -7.93 13.62 14.45
N LEU A 138 -6.71 13.55 13.91
CA LEU A 138 -5.49 13.80 14.70
C LEU A 138 -5.42 15.25 15.21
N LYS A 139 -5.92 16.24 14.46
CA LYS A 139 -5.99 17.64 14.90
C LYS A 139 -6.94 17.82 16.08
N GLU A 140 -8.08 17.14 16.06
CA GLU A 140 -9.04 17.17 17.16
C GLU A 140 -8.45 16.53 18.43
N LEU A 141 -7.74 15.41 18.28
CA LEU A 141 -7.09 14.69 19.39
C LEU A 141 -5.87 15.43 19.95
N ASN A 142 -5.11 16.08 19.07
CA ASN A 142 -3.87 16.78 19.38
C ASN A 142 -3.91 18.23 18.85
N PRO A 143 -4.71 19.14 19.45
CA PRO A 143 -4.83 20.51 18.95
C PRO A 143 -3.51 21.30 18.93
N HIS A 144 -2.55 20.89 19.76
CA HIS A 144 -1.21 21.48 19.85
C HIS A 144 -0.26 21.08 18.70
N TRP A 145 -0.60 20.07 17.90
CA TRP A 145 0.24 19.67 16.78
C TRP A 145 0.27 20.73 15.67
N SER A 146 1.47 20.95 15.12
CA SER A 146 1.69 21.78 13.94
C SER A 146 1.19 21.10 12.66
N ASP A 147 1.08 21.86 11.57
CA ASP A 147 0.78 21.34 10.23
C ASP A 147 1.69 20.15 9.86
N GLU A 148 3.00 20.31 10.05
CA GLU A 148 3.98 19.26 9.74
C GLU A 148 3.78 18.00 10.58
N GLN A 149 3.49 18.12 11.89
CA GLN A 149 3.25 16.97 12.75
C GLN A 149 1.99 16.21 12.33
N LEU A 150 0.93 16.93 11.97
CA LEU A 150 -0.32 16.34 11.48
C LEU A 150 -0.11 15.61 10.16
N PHE A 151 0.54 16.28 9.20
CA PHE A 151 0.82 15.71 7.89
C PHE A 151 1.65 14.42 8.00
N GLN A 152 2.76 14.44 8.75
CA GLN A 152 3.64 13.26 8.85
C GLN A 152 2.99 12.11 9.61
N ASN A 153 2.22 12.37 10.67
CA ASN A 153 1.50 11.31 11.38
C ASN A 153 0.37 10.72 10.54
N ALA A 154 -0.41 11.55 9.84
CA ALA A 154 -1.44 11.07 8.92
C ALA A 154 -0.83 10.25 7.76
N ARG A 155 0.24 10.78 7.13
CA ARG A 155 1.01 10.06 6.10
C ARG A 155 1.48 8.71 6.60
N ARG A 156 2.06 8.65 7.80
CA ARG A 156 2.59 7.42 8.40
C ARG A 156 1.49 6.38 8.65
N ILE A 157 0.33 6.79 9.16
CA ILE A 157 -0.81 5.87 9.39
C ILE A 157 -1.36 5.35 8.06
N VAL A 158 -1.61 6.23 7.09
CA VAL A 158 -2.16 5.83 5.79
C VAL A 158 -1.17 4.95 5.01
N THR A 159 0.14 5.23 5.13
CA THR A 159 1.19 4.37 4.59
C THR A 159 1.14 2.98 5.20
N ALA A 160 1.02 2.88 6.52
CA ALA A 160 0.90 1.60 7.22
C ALA A 160 -0.37 0.84 6.80
N VAL A 161 -1.50 1.52 6.62
CA VAL A 161 -2.73 0.94 6.08
C VAL A 161 -2.52 0.43 4.65
N ASN A 162 -1.85 1.20 3.78
CA ASN A 162 -1.54 0.79 2.42
C ASN A 162 -0.63 -0.45 2.39
N GLN A 163 0.40 -0.49 3.24
CA GLN A 163 1.26 -1.68 3.41
C GLN A 163 0.45 -2.88 3.90
N HIS A 164 -0.36 -2.69 4.94
CA HIS A 164 -1.17 -3.76 5.52
C HIS A 164 -2.14 -4.34 4.49
N VAL A 165 -2.93 -3.53 3.79
CA VAL A 165 -3.86 -4.00 2.74
C VAL A 165 -3.10 -4.74 1.62
N THR A 166 -1.95 -4.22 1.19
CA THR A 166 -1.14 -4.85 0.14
C THR A 166 -0.70 -6.26 0.54
N TYR A 167 -0.11 -6.42 1.73
CA TYR A 167 0.45 -7.72 2.15
C TYR A 167 -0.59 -8.68 2.74
N ASN A 168 -1.63 -8.15 3.39
CA ASN A 168 -2.70 -8.94 4.01
C ASN A 168 -3.73 -9.43 3.00
N GLU A 169 -4.11 -8.56 2.06
CA GLU A 169 -5.20 -8.83 1.14
C GLU A 169 -4.72 -9.11 -0.28
N TRP A 170 -3.90 -8.23 -0.86
CA TRP A 170 -3.59 -8.34 -2.29
C TRP A 170 -2.56 -9.45 -2.61
N ILE A 171 -1.42 -9.48 -1.92
CA ILE A 171 -0.33 -10.44 -2.20
C ILE A 171 -0.79 -11.91 -2.15
N PRO A 172 -1.56 -12.37 -1.13
CA PRO A 172 -1.99 -13.77 -1.08
C PRO A 172 -2.86 -14.20 -2.26
N ARG A 173 -3.62 -13.27 -2.85
CA ARG A 173 -4.46 -13.53 -4.03
C ARG A 173 -3.63 -13.61 -5.31
N VAL A 174 -2.54 -12.85 -5.39
CA VAL A 174 -1.66 -12.85 -6.56
C VAL A 174 -0.71 -14.04 -6.56
N LEU A 175 -0.07 -14.34 -5.43
CA LEU A 175 0.98 -15.36 -5.34
C LEU A 175 0.45 -16.73 -4.89
N GLY A 176 -0.69 -16.76 -4.20
CA GLY A 176 -1.15 -17.95 -3.48
C GLY A 176 -0.36 -18.18 -2.18
N TRP A 177 -1.00 -18.83 -1.21
CA TRP A 177 -0.44 -19.03 0.14
C TRP A 177 0.89 -19.81 0.16
N ASN A 178 1.10 -20.73 -0.77
CA ASN A 178 2.36 -21.48 -0.84
C ASN A 178 3.56 -20.56 -1.13
N ALA A 179 3.41 -19.62 -2.07
CA ALA A 179 4.47 -18.66 -2.38
C ALA A 179 4.61 -17.60 -1.27
N VAL A 180 3.50 -17.15 -0.67
CA VAL A 180 3.54 -16.25 0.51
C VAL A 180 4.38 -16.85 1.63
N ASN A 181 4.22 -18.15 1.90
CA ASN A 181 5.01 -18.87 2.89
C ASN A 181 6.48 -18.99 2.46
N LEU A 182 6.72 -19.38 1.21
CA LEU A 182 8.08 -19.56 0.67
C LEU A 182 8.92 -18.28 0.75
N TYR A 183 8.30 -17.12 0.49
CA TYR A 183 8.98 -15.82 0.48
C TYR A 183 8.82 -15.05 1.80
N GLU A 184 8.36 -15.70 2.88
CA GLU A 184 8.27 -15.09 4.23
C GLU A 184 7.41 -13.80 4.25
N LEU A 185 6.34 -13.78 3.46
CA LEU A 185 5.46 -12.61 3.30
C LEU A 185 4.29 -12.57 4.30
N ASN A 186 4.17 -13.59 5.16
CA ASN A 186 3.14 -13.64 6.19
C ASN A 186 3.27 -12.49 7.19
N LEU A 187 2.17 -11.79 7.42
CA LEU A 187 2.07 -10.78 8.47
C LEU A 187 1.97 -11.42 9.84
N LEU A 188 2.39 -10.70 10.87
CA LEU A 188 2.31 -11.18 12.24
C LEU A 188 0.92 -10.87 12.82
N PRO A 189 0.29 -11.80 13.56
CA PRO A 189 -0.98 -11.54 14.23
C PRO A 189 -0.82 -10.58 15.41
N GLU A 190 0.35 -10.60 16.07
CA GLU A 190 0.69 -9.80 17.25
C GLU A 190 2.21 -9.53 17.32
N GLY A 191 2.60 -8.55 18.14
CA GLY A 191 4.00 -8.16 18.31
C GLY A 191 4.64 -7.51 17.09
N TYR A 192 5.97 -7.49 17.09
CA TYR A 192 6.81 -6.78 16.12
C TYR A 192 7.56 -7.72 15.17
N PHE A 193 7.81 -7.23 13.96
CA PHE A 193 8.68 -7.86 12.97
C PHE A 193 10.14 -7.47 13.22
N GLU A 194 10.97 -8.46 13.52
CA GLU A 194 12.40 -8.32 13.83
C GLU A 194 13.32 -8.62 12.62
N GLY A 195 12.74 -8.80 11.43
CA GLY A 195 13.47 -9.21 10.22
C GLY A 195 14.02 -8.05 9.38
N TYR A 196 14.03 -6.81 9.90
CA TYR A 196 14.62 -5.67 9.21
C TYR A 196 16.14 -5.85 9.07
N ASP A 197 16.65 -5.79 7.84
CA ASP A 197 18.08 -5.85 7.54
C ASP A 197 18.57 -4.51 6.98
N PRO A 198 19.41 -3.75 7.72
CA PRO A 198 19.92 -2.46 7.24
C PRO A 198 20.93 -2.58 6.08
N TYR A 199 21.41 -3.78 5.76
CA TYR A 199 22.37 -4.03 4.68
C TYR A 199 21.71 -4.56 3.40
N CYS A 200 20.42 -4.89 3.43
CA CYS A 200 19.75 -5.41 2.25
C CYS A 200 19.36 -4.28 1.27
N ASN A 201 19.25 -4.62 -0.01
CA ASN A 201 18.98 -3.66 -1.06
C ASN A 201 17.47 -3.49 -1.29
N PRO A 202 16.87 -2.31 -1.00
CA PRO A 202 15.44 -2.08 -1.16
C PRO A 202 15.04 -1.72 -2.61
N THR A 203 15.99 -1.60 -3.55
CA THR A 203 15.66 -1.14 -4.92
C THR A 203 14.70 -2.08 -5.62
N VAL A 204 13.85 -1.52 -6.48
CA VAL A 204 13.02 -2.30 -7.40
C VAL A 204 13.90 -2.87 -8.51
N VAL A 205 13.90 -4.19 -8.68
CA VAL A 205 14.64 -4.85 -9.77
C VAL A 205 13.96 -4.55 -11.11
N ASN A 206 14.74 -4.47 -12.20
CA ASN A 206 14.25 -4.01 -13.50
C ASN A 206 13.11 -4.90 -14.05
N GLU A 207 13.17 -6.19 -13.74
CA GLU A 207 12.19 -7.21 -14.10
C GLU A 207 10.79 -6.87 -13.58
N ILE A 208 10.65 -6.22 -12.43
CA ILE A 208 9.35 -5.80 -11.88
C ILE A 208 8.65 -4.84 -12.82
N GLY A 209 9.41 -4.01 -13.54
CA GLY A 209 8.91 -3.11 -14.56
C GLY A 209 8.18 -3.82 -15.70
N ILE A 210 8.33 -5.15 -15.85
CA ILE A 210 7.63 -5.99 -16.82
C ILE A 210 6.75 -7.05 -16.15
N ALA A 211 7.23 -7.76 -15.12
CA ALA A 211 6.49 -8.81 -14.44
C ALA A 211 5.19 -8.28 -13.80
N PHE A 212 5.20 -7.08 -13.20
CA PHE A 212 4.03 -6.48 -12.57
C PHE A 212 2.97 -6.01 -13.57
N ARG A 213 3.23 -6.15 -14.88
CA ARG A 213 2.28 -5.87 -15.96
C ARG A 213 1.36 -7.04 -16.28
N PHE A 214 1.43 -8.15 -15.53
CA PHE A 214 0.45 -9.25 -15.63
C PHE A 214 -1.00 -8.72 -15.51
N GLY A 215 -1.20 -7.66 -14.73
CA GLY A 215 -2.49 -6.99 -14.57
C GLY A 215 -3.13 -6.49 -15.86
N HIS A 216 -2.37 -6.30 -16.95
CA HIS A 216 -2.92 -5.90 -18.24
C HIS A 216 -3.84 -6.96 -18.86
N SER A 217 -3.65 -8.25 -18.56
CA SER A 217 -4.57 -9.32 -18.99
C SER A 217 -5.84 -9.39 -18.13
N LEU A 218 -5.86 -8.74 -16.96
CA LEU A 218 -7.02 -8.68 -16.07
C LEU A 218 -8.02 -7.58 -16.46
N LEU A 219 -7.66 -6.72 -17.42
CA LEU A 219 -8.45 -5.54 -17.80
C LEU A 219 -9.71 -5.92 -18.56
N LYS A 220 -10.86 -5.47 -18.06
CA LYS A 220 -12.11 -5.48 -18.83
C LYS A 220 -12.15 -4.32 -19.83
N PRO A 221 -12.91 -4.43 -20.93
CA PRO A 221 -13.07 -3.33 -21.89
C PRO A 221 -13.80 -2.10 -21.32
N SER A 222 -14.54 -2.25 -20.22
CA SER A 222 -15.30 -1.17 -19.60
C SER A 222 -15.46 -1.37 -18.10
N PHE A 223 -15.54 -0.26 -17.36
CA PHE A 223 -16.00 -0.28 -15.97
C PHE A 223 -17.53 -0.29 -15.93
N GLU A 224 -18.08 -1.33 -15.34
CA GLU A 224 -19.50 -1.39 -15.01
C GLU A 224 -19.82 -0.39 -13.91
N ARG A 225 -20.98 0.24 -13.98
CA ARG A 225 -21.45 1.20 -12.97
C ARG A 225 -22.53 0.55 -12.13
N MET A 226 -22.49 0.79 -10.82
CA MET A 226 -23.43 0.21 -9.88
C MET A 226 -24.04 1.30 -8.99
N ASP A 227 -25.37 1.33 -8.88
CA ASP A 227 -26.04 2.29 -8.00
C ASP A 227 -25.95 1.92 -6.51
N SER A 228 -26.67 2.66 -5.66
CA SER A 228 -26.61 2.50 -4.20
C SER A 228 -27.08 1.13 -3.70
N ILE A 229 -27.85 0.36 -4.49
CA ILE A 229 -28.27 -1.00 -4.17
C ILE A 229 -27.46 -2.06 -4.94
N PHE A 230 -26.36 -1.65 -5.56
CA PHE A 230 -25.51 -2.47 -6.42
C PHE A 230 -26.23 -3.01 -7.67
N ALA A 231 -27.24 -2.29 -8.17
CA ALA A 231 -27.84 -2.59 -9.45
C ALA A 231 -27.05 -1.93 -10.59
N LYS A 232 -26.86 -2.67 -11.69
CA LYS A 232 -26.12 -2.19 -12.86
C LYS A 232 -26.78 -0.93 -13.45
N ARG A 233 -25.94 0.05 -13.80
CA ARG A 233 -26.31 1.31 -14.45
C ARG A 233 -25.65 1.40 -15.83
N ASP A 234 -26.47 1.68 -16.83
CA ASP A 234 -26.01 1.90 -18.20
C ASP A 234 -25.91 3.40 -18.54
N PRO A 235 -25.07 3.78 -19.53
CA PRO A 235 -24.06 2.92 -20.17
C PRO A 235 -22.85 2.69 -19.25
N PRO A 236 -22.09 1.59 -19.44
CA PRO A 236 -20.82 1.38 -18.75
C PRO A 236 -19.76 2.39 -19.23
N VAL A 237 -18.69 2.54 -18.45
CA VAL A 237 -17.57 3.43 -18.77
C VAL A 237 -16.56 2.68 -19.63
N LYS A 238 -16.66 2.85 -20.95
CA LYS A 238 -15.72 2.27 -21.92
C LYS A 238 -14.31 2.86 -21.76
N LEU A 239 -13.26 2.03 -21.70
CA LEU A 239 -11.89 2.45 -21.41
C LEU A 239 -11.31 3.44 -22.44
N SER A 240 -11.33 3.08 -23.73
CA SER A 240 -10.80 3.90 -24.83
C SER A 240 -11.35 5.34 -24.88
N ASN A 241 -12.58 5.53 -24.41
CA ASN A 241 -13.23 6.85 -24.39
C ASN A 241 -12.80 7.73 -23.21
N HIS A 242 -12.14 7.16 -22.19
CA HIS A 242 -11.93 7.81 -20.90
C HIS A 242 -10.48 7.83 -20.42
N PHE A 243 -9.53 7.38 -21.23
CA PHE A 243 -8.12 7.58 -20.92
C PHE A 243 -7.79 9.07 -20.82
N PHE A 244 -7.12 9.49 -19.73
CA PHE A 244 -6.75 10.88 -19.45
C PHE A 244 -7.94 11.86 -19.45
N ASN A 245 -9.14 11.38 -19.08
CA ASN A 245 -10.36 12.18 -19.04
C ASN A 245 -11.05 12.09 -17.64
N PRO A 246 -10.54 12.81 -16.64
CA PRO A 246 -11.13 12.83 -15.30
C PRO A 246 -12.45 13.60 -15.17
N ASP A 247 -12.89 14.36 -16.18
CA ASP A 247 -14.16 15.09 -16.15
C ASP A 247 -15.35 14.18 -15.81
N LEU A 248 -15.25 12.89 -16.15
CA LEU A 248 -16.21 11.87 -15.80
C LEU A 248 -16.51 11.83 -14.28
N LEU A 249 -15.49 11.95 -13.42
CA LEU A 249 -15.65 11.85 -11.96
C LEU A 249 -16.36 13.06 -11.33
N TYR A 250 -16.54 14.15 -12.07
CA TYR A 250 -17.33 15.30 -11.62
C TYR A 250 -18.85 15.08 -11.79
N GLN A 251 -19.26 14.03 -12.50
CA GLN A 251 -20.67 13.69 -12.64
C GLN A 251 -21.25 13.20 -11.30
N PRO A 252 -22.52 13.53 -11.00
CA PRO A 252 -23.15 13.11 -9.74
C PRO A 252 -23.08 11.60 -9.53
N GLY A 253 -22.53 11.17 -8.39
CA GLY A 253 -22.47 9.76 -7.99
C GLY A 253 -21.45 8.89 -8.74
N MET A 254 -20.78 9.40 -9.78
CA MET A 254 -19.95 8.60 -10.68
C MET A 254 -18.78 7.90 -9.99
N LEU A 255 -18.10 8.58 -9.06
CA LEU A 255 -17.02 7.98 -8.27
C LEU A 255 -17.50 6.73 -7.54
N ASP A 256 -18.60 6.84 -6.80
CA ASP A 256 -19.17 5.71 -6.05
C ASP A 256 -19.70 4.62 -6.98
N GLU A 257 -20.30 4.99 -8.11
CA GLU A 257 -20.79 4.04 -9.11
C GLU A 257 -19.67 3.18 -9.69
N ILE A 258 -18.52 3.78 -9.98
CA ILE A 258 -17.31 3.08 -10.44
C ILE A 258 -16.74 2.20 -9.33
N ILE A 259 -16.61 2.72 -8.10
CA ILE A 259 -16.06 1.94 -6.98
C ILE A 259 -16.92 0.71 -6.70
N ARG A 260 -18.25 0.85 -6.63
CA ARG A 260 -19.15 -0.31 -6.47
C ARG A 260 -19.07 -1.27 -7.66
N GLY A 261 -18.81 -0.76 -8.87
CA GLY A 261 -18.51 -1.58 -10.04
C GLY A 261 -17.26 -2.42 -9.89
N LEU A 262 -16.15 -1.80 -9.46
CA LEU A 262 -14.86 -2.45 -9.20
C LEU A 262 -14.96 -3.54 -8.12
N THR A 263 -15.82 -3.35 -7.12
CA THR A 263 -16.02 -4.33 -6.04
C THR A 263 -17.04 -5.41 -6.40
N THR A 264 -17.89 -5.22 -7.42
CA THR A 264 -18.97 -6.17 -7.74
C THR A 264 -18.68 -7.03 -8.96
N VAL A 265 -17.86 -6.56 -9.90
CA VAL A 265 -17.64 -7.22 -11.19
C VAL A 265 -16.29 -7.93 -11.20
N SER A 266 -16.27 -9.14 -11.75
CA SER A 266 -15.04 -9.90 -11.91
C SER A 266 -14.12 -9.27 -12.94
N MET A 267 -12.83 -9.22 -12.63
CA MET A 267 -11.78 -8.98 -13.62
C MET A 267 -11.82 -10.03 -14.76
N GLU A 268 -11.09 -9.76 -15.86
CA GLU A 268 -10.83 -10.80 -16.86
C GLU A 268 -9.90 -11.89 -16.30
N THR A 269 -9.88 -13.04 -16.97
CA THR A 269 -8.99 -14.16 -16.59
C THR A 269 -7.56 -13.81 -16.94
N LEU A 270 -6.60 -14.13 -16.07
CA LEU A 270 -5.18 -14.04 -16.44
C LEU A 270 -4.85 -15.13 -17.46
N ASP A 271 -4.61 -14.71 -18.70
CA ASP A 271 -4.22 -15.59 -19.79
C ASP A 271 -3.44 -14.83 -20.90
N GLN A 272 -3.23 -15.47 -22.04
CA GLN A 272 -2.53 -14.88 -23.18
C GLN A 272 -3.32 -13.76 -23.90
N PHE A 273 -4.53 -13.42 -23.46
CA PHE A 273 -5.38 -12.42 -24.09
C PHE A 273 -5.42 -11.14 -23.28
N ILE A 274 -5.56 -10.03 -24.00
CA ILE A 274 -5.69 -8.67 -23.49
C ILE A 274 -6.76 -8.00 -24.34
N THR A 275 -7.65 -7.21 -23.72
CA THR A 275 -8.74 -6.52 -24.42
C THR A 275 -8.24 -5.58 -25.52
N ASP A 276 -9.00 -5.53 -26.61
CA ASP A 276 -8.85 -4.59 -27.73
C ASP A 276 -8.82 -3.12 -27.31
N GLU A 277 -9.48 -2.78 -26.20
CA GLU A 277 -9.43 -1.44 -25.62
C GLU A 277 -8.02 -0.96 -25.26
N VAL A 278 -7.07 -1.89 -25.05
CA VAL A 278 -5.66 -1.56 -24.83
C VAL A 278 -4.70 -2.21 -25.84
N THR A 279 -5.13 -3.17 -26.68
CA THR A 279 -4.28 -3.68 -27.78
C THR A 279 -4.48 -2.94 -29.09
N ASN A 280 -5.60 -2.23 -29.27
CA ASN A 280 -5.88 -1.47 -30.49
C ASN A 280 -6.15 0.01 -30.19
N HIS A 281 -6.81 0.28 -29.06
CA HIS A 281 -7.35 1.60 -28.72
C HIS A 281 -6.66 2.28 -27.54
N LEU A 282 -5.49 1.78 -27.09
CA LEU A 282 -4.76 2.41 -25.98
C LEU A 282 -4.42 3.85 -26.35
N PHE A 283 -4.91 4.79 -25.53
CA PHE A 283 -4.69 6.21 -25.72
C PHE A 283 -5.05 6.71 -27.12
N GLU A 284 -6.06 6.11 -27.75
CA GLU A 284 -6.56 6.56 -29.06
C GLU A 284 -7.02 8.02 -29.02
N ASP A 285 -6.71 8.77 -30.09
CA ASP A 285 -7.40 10.01 -30.43
C ASP A 285 -8.51 9.65 -31.41
N THR A 286 -9.76 9.68 -30.95
CA THR A 286 -10.94 9.29 -31.75
C THR A 286 -11.14 10.16 -33.01
N LYS A 287 -10.44 11.29 -33.13
CA LYS A 287 -10.43 12.14 -34.33
C LYS A 287 -9.39 11.72 -35.37
N ARG A 288 -8.48 10.81 -35.02
CA ARG A 288 -7.38 10.34 -35.86
C ARG A 288 -7.47 8.81 -36.03
N PRO A 289 -7.81 8.31 -37.23
CA PRO A 289 -7.87 6.87 -37.48
C PRO A 289 -6.54 6.18 -37.14
N PHE A 290 -6.63 5.00 -36.52
CA PHE A 290 -5.47 4.17 -36.16
C PHE A 290 -4.45 4.87 -35.26
N SER A 291 -4.88 5.82 -34.45
CA SER A 291 -3.99 6.55 -33.52
C SER A 291 -3.78 5.85 -32.18
N GLY A 292 -4.55 4.79 -31.91
CA GLY A 292 -4.36 3.95 -30.73
C GLY A 292 -3.04 3.18 -30.78
N LEU A 293 -2.68 2.62 -29.63
CA LEU A 293 -1.47 1.81 -29.45
C LEU A 293 -1.85 0.40 -28.98
N ASP A 294 -0.89 -0.51 -29.11
CA ASP A 294 -0.98 -1.87 -28.57
C ASP A 294 -0.13 -2.01 -27.31
N LEU A 295 -0.78 -2.05 -26.15
CA LEU A 295 -0.14 -2.21 -24.84
C LEU A 295 0.65 -3.52 -24.72
N ALA A 296 0.18 -4.61 -25.31
CA ALA A 296 0.88 -5.89 -25.27
C ALA A 296 2.21 -5.80 -26.03
N SER A 297 2.18 -5.23 -27.24
CA SER A 297 3.37 -4.98 -28.04
C SER A 297 4.34 -4.02 -27.34
N LEU A 298 3.82 -2.98 -26.67
CA LEU A 298 4.61 -2.03 -25.89
C LEU A 298 5.29 -2.71 -24.70
N ASN A 299 4.65 -3.66 -24.04
CA ASN A 299 5.26 -4.41 -22.93
C ASN A 299 6.43 -5.26 -23.41
N VAL A 300 6.25 -5.98 -24.52
CA VAL A 300 7.31 -6.79 -25.15
C VAL A 300 8.48 -5.89 -25.56
N GLN A 301 8.19 -4.82 -26.31
CA GLN A 301 9.22 -3.90 -26.78
C GLN A 301 9.92 -3.17 -25.63
N ARG A 302 9.21 -2.87 -24.54
CA ARG A 302 9.81 -2.27 -23.33
C ARG A 302 10.76 -3.23 -22.62
N GLY A 303 10.43 -4.52 -22.55
CA GLY A 303 11.34 -5.54 -22.02
C GLY A 303 12.65 -5.61 -22.81
N ARG A 304 12.56 -5.53 -24.15
CA ARG A 304 13.72 -5.47 -25.05
C ARG A 304 14.52 -4.17 -24.90
N ASP A 305 13.83 -3.03 -24.77
CA ASP A 305 14.47 -1.72 -24.53
C ASP A 305 15.29 -1.72 -23.23
N HIS A 306 14.75 -2.36 -22.19
CA HIS A 306 15.39 -2.50 -20.88
C HIS A 306 16.49 -3.57 -20.85
N GLY A 307 16.69 -4.31 -21.94
CA GLY A 307 17.72 -5.35 -22.02
C GLY A 307 17.46 -6.52 -21.08
N LEU A 308 16.19 -6.80 -20.76
CA LEU A 308 15.85 -7.97 -19.94
C LEU A 308 16.27 -9.25 -20.64
N GLN A 309 16.74 -10.22 -19.86
CA GLN A 309 17.07 -11.54 -20.38
C GLN A 309 15.84 -12.23 -20.97
N PRO A 310 16.02 -13.25 -21.83
CA PRO A 310 14.90 -14.07 -22.27
C PRO A 310 14.22 -14.81 -21.11
N TYR A 311 12.94 -15.14 -21.28
CA TYR A 311 12.12 -15.87 -20.31
C TYR A 311 12.82 -17.11 -19.74
N ASN A 312 13.50 -17.88 -20.60
CA ASN A 312 14.14 -19.13 -20.20
C ASN A 312 15.32 -18.96 -19.22
N GLU A 313 15.96 -17.79 -19.19
CA GLU A 313 16.97 -17.46 -18.17
C GLU A 313 16.33 -17.21 -16.80
N TYR A 314 15.19 -16.52 -16.77
CA TYR A 314 14.47 -16.29 -15.51
C TYR A 314 13.86 -17.56 -14.94
N ARG A 315 13.45 -18.52 -15.78
CA ARG A 315 13.09 -19.87 -15.33
C ARG A 315 14.24 -20.50 -14.53
N ALA A 316 15.45 -20.48 -15.08
CA ALA A 316 16.62 -21.03 -14.40
C ALA A 316 16.94 -20.27 -13.09
N LEU A 317 16.86 -18.94 -13.10
CA LEU A 317 17.04 -18.10 -11.91
C LEU A 317 16.03 -18.44 -10.81
N CYS A 318 14.80 -18.75 -11.20
CA CYS A 318 13.70 -19.14 -10.33
C CYS A 318 13.65 -20.65 -10.03
N ASN A 319 14.76 -21.37 -10.20
CA ASN A 319 14.90 -22.81 -9.94
C ASN A 319 13.94 -23.71 -10.75
N LEU A 320 13.42 -23.22 -11.87
CA LEU A 320 12.70 -24.03 -12.85
C LEU A 320 13.70 -24.66 -13.83
N THR A 321 13.27 -25.74 -14.50
CA THR A 321 14.12 -26.42 -15.49
C THR A 321 14.25 -25.56 -16.74
N LYS A 322 15.47 -25.13 -17.08
CA LYS A 322 15.75 -24.44 -18.34
C LYS A 322 15.37 -25.34 -19.53
N ALA A 323 14.47 -24.85 -20.38
CA ALA A 323 14.02 -25.58 -21.55
C ALA A 323 15.11 -25.61 -22.63
N ARG A 324 15.23 -26.72 -23.35
CA ARG A 324 16.08 -26.82 -24.56
C ARG A 324 15.26 -26.82 -25.83
N THR A 325 14.02 -27.27 -25.72
CA THR A 325 13.02 -27.26 -26.79
C THR A 325 11.71 -26.67 -26.26
N PHE A 326 10.83 -26.25 -27.16
CA PHE A 326 9.50 -25.76 -26.77
C PHE A 326 8.68 -26.81 -25.99
N ASP A 327 8.89 -28.11 -26.25
CA ASP A 327 8.15 -29.17 -25.57
C ASP A 327 8.55 -29.33 -24.09
N ASP A 328 9.73 -28.83 -23.69
CA ASP A 328 10.17 -28.82 -22.29
C ASP A 328 9.37 -27.83 -21.42
N LEU A 329 8.50 -27.00 -22.03
CA LEU A 329 7.62 -26.04 -21.36
C LEU A 329 6.30 -26.65 -20.87
N HIS A 330 6.00 -27.91 -21.19
CA HIS A 330 4.70 -28.55 -20.95
C HIS A 330 4.26 -28.62 -19.48
N ARG A 331 5.17 -28.44 -18.53
CA ARG A 331 4.84 -28.44 -17.09
C ARG A 331 4.19 -27.13 -16.67
N GLU A 332 4.69 -26.00 -17.18
CA GLU A 332 4.20 -24.68 -16.80
C GLU A 332 3.26 -24.09 -17.85
N ILE A 333 3.36 -24.46 -19.13
CA ILE A 333 2.59 -23.84 -20.22
C ILE A 333 1.68 -24.88 -20.90
N ALA A 334 0.43 -24.51 -21.14
CA ALA A 334 -0.54 -25.38 -21.82
C ALA A 334 -0.14 -25.68 -23.28
N ALA A 335 -0.32 -26.93 -23.72
CA ALA A 335 0.09 -27.40 -25.05
C ALA A 335 -0.40 -26.52 -26.23
N PRO A 336 -1.66 -26.03 -26.28
CA PRO A 336 -2.11 -25.14 -27.36
C PRO A 336 -1.38 -23.80 -27.41
N VAL A 337 -0.77 -23.36 -26.30
CA VAL A 337 0.01 -22.12 -26.23
C VAL A 337 1.46 -22.40 -26.66
N ILE A 338 2.03 -23.55 -26.29
CA ILE A 338 3.34 -24.00 -26.80
C ILE A 338 3.35 -24.02 -28.34
N GLU A 339 2.28 -24.54 -28.95
CA GLU A 339 2.15 -24.56 -30.42
C GLU A 339 2.09 -23.16 -31.06
N ARG A 340 1.62 -22.14 -30.33
CA ARG A 340 1.67 -20.74 -30.79
C ARG A 340 3.07 -20.17 -30.62
N LEU A 341 3.74 -20.43 -29.49
CA LEU A 341 5.12 -20.02 -29.26
C LEU A 341 6.06 -20.56 -30.34
N LYS A 342 5.90 -21.83 -30.77
CA LYS A 342 6.65 -22.44 -31.88
C LYS A 342 6.47 -21.71 -33.22
N ARG A 343 5.32 -21.05 -33.43
CA ARG A 343 5.04 -20.28 -34.66
C ARG A 343 5.59 -18.85 -34.58
N THR A 344 5.79 -18.33 -33.37
CA THR A 344 6.19 -16.95 -33.13
C THR A 344 7.70 -16.80 -32.93
N PHE A 345 8.33 -17.72 -32.20
CA PHE A 345 9.75 -17.67 -31.84
C PHE A 345 10.53 -18.76 -32.56
N ALA A 346 11.78 -18.47 -32.95
CA ALA A 346 12.64 -19.43 -33.63
C ALA A 346 13.20 -20.48 -32.67
N HIS A 347 13.57 -20.05 -31.45
CA HIS A 347 14.05 -20.91 -30.38
C HIS A 347 13.38 -20.58 -29.03
N VAL A 348 13.41 -21.53 -28.09
CA VAL A 348 12.85 -21.33 -26.74
C VAL A 348 13.57 -20.23 -25.95
N ASP A 349 14.83 -19.97 -26.28
CA ASP A 349 15.63 -18.89 -25.70
C ASP A 349 15.33 -17.51 -26.32
N ASP A 350 14.46 -17.42 -27.33
CA ASP A 350 14.03 -16.14 -27.90
C ASP A 350 12.75 -15.59 -27.26
N ILE A 351 12.10 -16.37 -26.38
CA ILE A 351 10.82 -15.98 -25.77
C ILE A 351 11.06 -14.77 -24.86
N ASP A 352 10.38 -13.66 -25.16
CA ASP A 352 10.44 -12.44 -24.35
C ASP A 352 9.91 -12.71 -22.93
N PHE A 353 10.53 -12.09 -21.93
CA PHE A 353 10.18 -12.27 -20.52
C PHE A 353 8.69 -12.04 -20.23
N PHE A 354 8.10 -10.97 -20.78
CA PHE A 354 6.68 -10.68 -20.62
C PHE A 354 5.80 -11.81 -21.17
N THR A 355 6.07 -12.23 -22.40
CA THR A 355 5.29 -13.26 -23.09
C THR A 355 5.38 -14.59 -22.38
N GLY A 356 6.58 -15.03 -22.02
CA GLY A 356 6.79 -16.31 -21.36
C GLY A 356 6.15 -16.39 -19.98
N GLY A 357 6.33 -15.35 -19.15
CA GLY A 357 5.76 -15.34 -17.80
C GLY A 357 4.24 -15.16 -17.76
N LEU A 358 3.64 -14.46 -18.74
CA LEU A 358 2.18 -14.27 -18.80
C LEU A 358 1.43 -15.55 -19.13
N VAL A 359 2.03 -16.45 -19.92
CA VAL A 359 1.36 -17.67 -20.41
C VAL A 359 1.59 -18.91 -19.55
N GLU A 360 2.31 -18.75 -18.43
CA GLU A 360 2.44 -19.81 -17.44
C GLU A 360 1.11 -20.07 -16.73
N THR A 361 0.89 -21.34 -16.38
CA THR A 361 -0.24 -21.78 -15.58
C THR A 361 -0.11 -21.15 -14.18
N PRO A 362 -1.18 -20.51 -13.66
CA PRO A 362 -1.14 -19.89 -12.34
C PRO A 362 -0.73 -20.84 -11.22
N LEU A 363 -0.01 -20.32 -10.24
CA LEU A 363 0.24 -20.99 -8.96
C LEU A 363 -1.08 -21.34 -8.26
N HIS A 364 -1.10 -22.42 -7.49
CA HIS A 364 -2.32 -22.83 -6.78
C HIS A 364 -2.81 -21.73 -5.83
N GLY A 365 -4.04 -21.25 -6.07
CA GLY A 365 -4.65 -20.15 -5.31
C GLY A 365 -4.07 -18.77 -5.60
N GLY A 366 -3.18 -18.63 -6.59
CA GLY A 366 -2.63 -17.37 -7.07
C GLY A 366 -3.15 -17.01 -8.47
N LEU A 367 -2.74 -15.84 -8.95
CA LEU A 367 -3.01 -15.37 -10.32
C LEU A 367 -1.87 -15.67 -11.27
N VAL A 368 -0.61 -15.49 -10.83
CA VAL A 368 0.55 -15.57 -11.71
C VAL A 368 1.19 -16.96 -11.72
N GLY A 369 1.89 -17.30 -12.80
CA GLY A 369 2.72 -18.50 -12.89
C GLY A 369 4.00 -18.43 -12.04
N PRO A 370 4.77 -19.53 -11.98
CA PRO A 370 5.93 -19.65 -11.10
C PRO A 370 7.05 -18.63 -11.37
N THR A 371 7.31 -18.24 -12.62
CA THR A 371 8.38 -17.30 -12.95
C THR A 371 8.03 -15.88 -12.47
N PHE A 372 6.84 -15.37 -12.81
CA PHE A 372 6.40 -14.09 -12.27
C PHE A 372 6.21 -14.15 -10.75
N GLY A 373 5.64 -15.24 -10.21
CA GLY A 373 5.49 -15.43 -8.78
C GLY A 373 6.82 -15.38 -8.02
N CYS A 374 7.89 -15.90 -8.61
CA CYS A 374 9.25 -15.82 -8.08
C CYS A 374 9.79 -14.39 -8.03
N ILE A 375 9.76 -13.67 -9.16
CA ILE A 375 10.25 -12.28 -9.23
C ILE A 375 9.48 -11.37 -8.29
N LEU A 376 8.15 -11.51 -8.25
CA LEU A 376 7.29 -10.75 -7.33
C LEU A 376 7.56 -11.11 -5.87
N GLY A 377 7.65 -12.40 -5.55
CA GLY A 377 7.92 -12.88 -4.19
C GLY A 377 9.24 -12.35 -3.64
N ILE A 378 10.31 -12.39 -4.43
CA ILE A 378 11.62 -11.83 -4.07
C ILE A 378 11.52 -10.31 -3.85
N GLN A 379 10.87 -9.58 -4.76
CA GLN A 379 10.77 -8.13 -4.64
C GLN A 379 9.99 -7.72 -3.39
N PHE A 380 8.80 -8.28 -3.16
CA PHE A 380 8.00 -7.93 -1.97
C PHE A 380 8.68 -8.36 -0.67
N ARG A 381 9.43 -9.47 -0.67
CA ARG A 381 10.25 -9.85 0.49
C ARG A 381 11.28 -8.77 0.81
N ASN A 382 11.99 -8.28 -0.21
CA ASN A 382 12.97 -7.20 -0.04
C ASN A 382 12.31 -5.88 0.38
N LEU A 383 11.16 -5.53 -0.19
CA LEU A 383 10.42 -4.31 0.20
C LEU A 383 9.92 -4.35 1.64
N ARG A 384 9.72 -5.53 2.22
CA ARG A 384 9.43 -5.70 3.65
C ARG A 384 10.69 -5.68 4.50
N MET A 385 11.68 -6.51 4.17
CA MET A 385 12.89 -6.70 4.98
C MET A 385 13.84 -5.50 4.94
N CYS A 386 13.86 -4.74 3.86
CA CYS A 386 14.79 -3.62 3.67
C CYS A 386 14.16 -2.26 4.02
N ASP A 387 12.89 -2.25 4.45
CA ASP A 387 12.21 -1.03 4.85
C ASP A 387 12.30 -0.82 6.37
N ARG A 388 13.13 0.15 6.78
CA ARG A 388 13.23 0.55 8.19
C ARG A 388 11.89 1.07 8.73
N PHE A 389 11.03 1.59 7.86
CA PHE A 389 9.71 2.11 8.19
C PHE A 389 8.59 1.11 7.91
N TRP A 390 8.92 -0.17 7.66
CA TRP A 390 7.93 -1.25 7.61
C TRP A 390 7.01 -1.17 8.83
N TYR A 391 5.69 -1.19 8.61
CA TYR A 391 4.75 -0.81 9.67
C TYR A 391 4.77 -1.73 10.91
N GLU A 392 5.26 -2.98 10.79
CA GLU A 392 5.42 -3.90 11.92
C GLU A 392 6.82 -3.86 12.56
N ASN A 393 7.76 -3.03 12.07
CA ASN A 393 9.15 -3.04 12.53
C ASN A 393 9.28 -2.77 14.04
N ALA A 394 10.25 -3.40 14.68
CA ALA A 394 10.51 -3.31 16.12
C ALA A 394 11.37 -2.11 16.56
N ASP A 395 11.97 -1.36 15.62
CA ASP A 395 12.86 -0.22 15.91
C ASP A 395 12.15 0.83 16.82
N PRO A 396 12.57 1.00 18.08
CA PRO A 396 11.92 1.91 19.04
C PRO A 396 11.86 3.37 18.59
N LEU A 397 12.68 3.79 17.62
CA LEU A 397 12.70 5.16 17.11
C LEU A 397 11.60 5.43 16.08
N VAL A 398 11.09 4.40 15.40
CA VAL A 398 10.14 4.54 14.28
C VAL A 398 8.93 3.60 14.34
N ARG A 399 8.91 2.64 15.27
CA ARG A 399 7.80 1.68 15.43
C ARG A 399 6.51 2.35 15.87
N PHE A 400 5.38 1.73 15.51
CA PHE A 400 4.11 2.00 16.18
C PHE A 400 4.12 1.31 17.55
N THR A 401 3.33 1.80 18.49
CA THR A 401 3.10 1.06 19.75
C THR A 401 2.27 -0.21 19.47
N ASP A 402 2.40 -1.25 20.29
CA ASP A 402 1.61 -2.49 20.12
C ASP A 402 0.09 -2.23 19.99
N PRO A 403 -0.54 -1.34 20.78
CA PRO A 403 -1.94 -1.00 20.60
C PRO A 403 -2.23 -0.34 19.25
N GLN A 404 -1.37 0.58 18.79
CA GLN A 404 -1.53 1.23 17.48
C GLN A 404 -1.42 0.23 16.33
N LEU A 405 -0.45 -0.69 16.41
CA LEU A 405 -0.25 -1.74 15.43
C LEU A 405 -1.45 -2.70 15.38
N THR A 406 -2.03 -3.01 16.54
CA THR A 406 -3.26 -3.80 16.66
C THR A 406 -4.44 -3.13 15.95
N GLU A 407 -4.56 -1.80 15.99
CA GLU A 407 -5.61 -1.09 15.24
C GLU A 407 -5.36 -1.10 13.73
N ILE A 408 -4.12 -0.94 13.29
CA ILE A 408 -3.77 -0.98 11.85
C ILE A 408 -4.09 -2.35 11.25
N ARG A 409 -3.81 -3.44 11.98
CA ARG A 409 -4.06 -4.83 11.56
C ARG A 409 -5.55 -5.18 11.37
N LYS A 410 -6.48 -4.31 11.77
CA LYS A 410 -7.93 -4.52 11.57
C LYS A 410 -8.42 -4.01 10.23
N VAL A 411 -7.66 -3.13 9.58
CA VAL A 411 -8.14 -2.36 8.44
C VAL A 411 -8.22 -3.24 7.21
N THR A 412 -9.32 -3.11 6.47
CA THR A 412 -9.51 -3.74 5.17
C THR A 412 -9.64 -2.70 4.07
N LEU A 413 -9.41 -3.09 2.81
CA LEU A 413 -9.71 -2.20 1.68
C LEU A 413 -11.19 -1.79 1.70
N ALA A 414 -12.10 -2.72 2.02
CA ALA A 414 -13.53 -2.45 2.13
C ALA A 414 -13.85 -1.33 3.13
N LYS A 415 -13.19 -1.31 4.30
CA LYS A 415 -13.34 -0.23 5.27
C LYS A 415 -12.86 1.11 4.71
N LEU A 416 -11.72 1.12 4.01
CA LEU A 416 -11.19 2.32 3.38
C LEU A 416 -12.17 2.88 2.34
N LEU A 417 -12.81 2.02 1.54
CA LEU A 417 -13.84 2.45 0.59
C LEU A 417 -15.05 3.05 1.33
N CYS A 418 -15.57 2.37 2.36
CA CYS A 418 -16.68 2.86 3.19
C CYS A 418 -16.43 4.26 3.78
N ASP A 419 -15.24 4.52 4.32
CA ASP A 419 -14.94 5.78 4.99
C ASP A 419 -14.78 6.96 4.00
N ASN A 420 -14.42 6.67 2.74
CA ASN A 420 -13.96 7.68 1.78
C ASN A 420 -14.87 7.88 0.56
N CYS A 421 -15.74 6.93 0.23
CA CYS A 421 -16.81 7.13 -0.75
C CYS A 421 -17.86 8.12 -0.24
N ASP A 422 -18.68 8.65 -1.15
CA ASP A 422 -19.67 9.69 -0.83
C ASP A 422 -20.95 9.12 -0.19
N SER A 423 -21.39 7.94 -0.65
CA SER A 423 -22.69 7.34 -0.36
C SER A 423 -22.67 5.81 -0.31
N VAL A 424 -21.54 5.21 0.09
CA VAL A 424 -21.42 3.75 0.29
C VAL A 424 -21.79 3.42 1.74
N GLU A 425 -22.95 2.78 1.93
CA GLU A 425 -23.47 2.41 3.26
C GLU A 425 -23.18 0.95 3.65
N SER A 426 -22.87 0.11 2.66
CA SER A 426 -22.50 -1.29 2.85
C SER A 426 -21.49 -1.71 1.79
N GLU A 427 -20.62 -2.65 2.14
CA GLU A 427 -19.60 -3.23 1.26
C GLU A 427 -19.35 -4.69 1.68
N GLN A 428 -18.84 -5.53 0.79
CA GLN A 428 -18.41 -6.87 1.19
C GLN A 428 -17.20 -6.83 2.12
N ARG A 429 -16.99 -7.90 2.92
CA ARG A 429 -15.90 -7.95 3.91
C ARG A 429 -14.52 -7.85 3.27
N SER A 430 -14.34 -8.51 2.13
CA SER A 430 -13.10 -8.51 1.35
C SER A 430 -13.35 -7.90 -0.01
N ALA A 431 -12.81 -6.70 -0.25
CA ALA A 431 -13.08 -5.94 -1.48
C ALA A 431 -12.42 -6.55 -2.74
N PHE A 432 -11.37 -7.36 -2.56
CA PHE A 432 -10.72 -8.07 -3.67
C PHE A 432 -11.43 -9.37 -4.10
N ASP A 433 -12.40 -9.84 -3.31
CA ASP A 433 -13.18 -11.02 -3.64
C ASP A 433 -14.59 -10.60 -4.06
N LEU A 434 -15.20 -11.38 -4.95
CA LEU A 434 -16.58 -11.14 -5.37
C LEU A 434 -17.54 -11.21 -4.17
N PRO A 435 -18.62 -10.42 -4.18
CA PRO A 435 -19.65 -10.50 -3.15
C PRO A 435 -20.35 -11.87 -3.23
N ASP A 436 -20.50 -12.51 -2.08
CA ASP A 436 -21.24 -13.76 -1.94
C ASP A 436 -22.10 -13.71 -0.66
N PRO A 437 -23.38 -14.13 -0.68
CA PRO A 437 -24.26 -14.03 0.49
C PRO A 437 -23.76 -14.72 1.76
N PHE A 438 -22.84 -15.69 1.64
CA PHE A 438 -22.36 -16.50 2.76
C PHE A 438 -20.85 -16.36 2.98
N LEU A 439 -20.05 -16.44 1.92
CA LEU A 439 -18.58 -16.43 1.98
C LEU A 439 -18.02 -15.01 2.10
N ASN A 440 -18.64 -14.04 1.42
CA ASN A 440 -18.20 -12.65 1.41
C ASN A 440 -19.40 -11.68 1.38
N PRO A 441 -20.24 -11.70 2.43
CA PRO A 441 -21.49 -10.94 2.42
C PRO A 441 -21.20 -9.45 2.51
N ARG A 442 -22.07 -8.65 1.89
CA ARG A 442 -22.12 -7.22 2.13
C ARG A 442 -22.63 -6.96 3.55
N VAL A 443 -21.86 -6.17 4.29
CA VAL A 443 -22.18 -5.75 5.66
C VAL A 443 -22.21 -4.23 5.74
N ALA A 444 -22.94 -3.67 6.71
CA ALA A 444 -23.02 -2.23 6.85
C ALA A 444 -21.65 -1.64 7.22
N CYS A 445 -21.29 -0.51 6.62
CA CYS A 445 -20.00 0.16 6.83
C CYS A 445 -19.72 0.53 8.30
N ARG A 446 -20.78 0.75 9.09
CA ARG A 446 -20.69 1.02 10.54
C ARG A 446 -20.24 -0.19 11.37
N ASP A 447 -20.49 -1.39 10.86
CA ASP A 447 -20.17 -2.65 11.54
C ASP A 447 -18.77 -3.16 11.14
N MET A 448 -18.13 -2.51 10.16
CA MET A 448 -16.76 -2.81 9.75
C MET A 448 -15.74 -2.18 10.71
N PRO A 449 -14.72 -2.94 11.14
CA PRO A 449 -13.70 -2.42 12.04
C PRO A 449 -12.87 -1.34 11.31
N GLY A 450 -12.59 -0.23 11.99
CA GLY A 450 -11.69 0.82 11.53
C GLY A 450 -10.60 1.11 12.55
N VAL A 451 -9.65 1.96 12.19
CA VAL A 451 -8.56 2.38 13.10
C VAL A 451 -9.12 3.26 14.20
N ASN A 452 -8.95 2.85 15.46
CA ASN A 452 -9.19 3.74 16.59
C ASN A 452 -8.03 4.73 16.77
N LEU A 453 -8.21 5.96 16.30
CA LEU A 453 -7.19 7.02 16.34
C LEU A 453 -6.94 7.59 17.75
N GLU A 454 -7.77 7.29 18.76
CA GLU A 454 -7.52 7.71 20.15
C GLU A 454 -6.15 7.24 20.68
N LEU A 455 -5.62 6.15 20.13
CA LEU A 455 -4.29 5.63 20.48
C LEU A 455 -3.13 6.51 19.95
N TRP A 456 -3.41 7.53 19.14
CA TRP A 456 -2.45 8.54 18.68
C TRP A 456 -2.55 9.86 19.45
N LYS A 457 -3.40 9.92 20.48
CA LYS A 457 -3.46 11.07 21.38
C LYS A 457 -2.19 11.15 22.22
N GLU A 458 -1.44 12.25 22.11
CA GLU A 458 -0.30 12.49 22.97
C GLU A 458 -0.78 12.74 24.40
N ARG A 459 -0.28 11.88 25.30
CA ARG A 459 -0.51 12.06 26.72
C ARG A 459 0.31 13.26 27.20
N VAL A 460 -0.22 14.00 28.17
CA VAL A 460 0.57 15.00 28.90
C VAL A 460 1.14 14.43 30.20
N SER A 461 0.52 13.37 30.72
CA SER A 461 0.95 12.65 31.92
C SER A 461 0.49 11.19 31.91
N CYS A 462 1.12 10.36 32.73
CA CYS A 462 0.74 8.99 33.02
C CYS A 462 0.17 8.92 34.44
N GLY A 463 -1.03 8.35 34.58
CA GLY A 463 -1.59 8.01 35.90
C GLY A 463 -1.12 6.62 36.34
N VAL A 464 -0.47 6.53 37.50
CA VAL A 464 -0.09 5.26 38.14
C VAL A 464 -0.58 5.25 39.58
N GLY A 465 -1.63 4.47 39.86
CA GLY A 465 -2.31 4.49 41.15
C GLY A 465 -2.90 5.87 41.43
N LYS A 466 -2.37 6.59 42.44
CA LYS A 466 -2.79 7.95 42.80
C LYS A 466 -1.85 9.05 42.28
N THR A 467 -0.76 8.67 41.61
CA THR A 467 0.30 9.60 41.19
C THR A 467 0.17 9.89 39.71
N ASN A 468 0.14 11.16 39.34
CA ASN A 468 0.24 11.62 37.95
C ASN A 468 1.68 12.05 37.67
N ILE A 469 2.28 11.49 36.64
CA ILE A 469 3.68 11.68 36.27
C ILE A 469 3.71 12.33 34.89
N ASN A 470 4.32 13.52 34.76
CA ASN A 470 4.45 14.17 33.45
C ASN A 470 5.33 13.34 32.51
N ILE A 471 5.08 13.40 31.20
CA ILE A 471 5.95 12.71 30.22
C ILE A 471 7.41 13.15 30.38
N GLY A 472 8.32 12.18 30.37
CA GLY A 472 9.76 12.38 30.56
C GLY A 472 10.19 12.49 32.03
N ALA A 473 9.24 12.64 32.96
CA ALA A 473 9.51 12.63 34.39
C ALA A 473 9.47 11.21 34.97
N ALA A 474 10.21 11.02 36.07
CA ALA A 474 10.18 9.81 36.87
C ALA A 474 9.79 10.16 38.30
N GLU A 475 8.82 9.44 38.86
CA GLU A 475 8.29 9.67 40.20
C GLU A 475 8.19 8.35 40.97
N ARG A 476 8.38 8.42 42.29
CA ARG A 476 8.13 7.27 43.17
C ARG A 476 6.64 7.13 43.41
N ILE A 477 6.06 6.03 42.94
CA ILE A 477 4.63 5.71 43.15
C ILE A 477 4.40 4.99 44.48
N SER A 478 5.46 4.40 45.04
CA SER A 478 5.50 3.74 46.33
C SER A 478 6.93 3.80 46.88
N PRO A 479 7.18 3.42 48.15
CA PRO A 479 8.51 3.57 48.73
C PRO A 479 9.61 2.80 47.97
N CYS A 480 9.27 1.68 47.32
CA CYS A 480 10.22 0.84 46.57
C CYS A 480 9.92 0.69 45.07
N VAL A 481 8.99 1.47 44.51
CA VAL A 481 8.71 1.46 43.06
C VAL A 481 8.76 2.87 42.50
N MET A 482 9.50 3.03 41.41
CA MET A 482 9.59 4.26 40.65
C MET A 482 9.07 4.03 39.25
N CYS A 483 8.27 4.96 38.74
CA CYS A 483 7.75 4.89 37.39
C CYS A 483 8.22 6.10 36.59
N THR A 484 8.64 5.85 35.36
CA THR A 484 8.93 6.88 34.38
C THR A 484 7.77 6.94 33.40
N CYS A 485 7.19 8.13 33.19
CA CYS A 485 6.17 8.29 32.17
C CYS A 485 6.82 8.47 30.80
N THR A 486 6.66 7.49 29.91
CA THR A 486 7.11 7.58 28.52
C THR A 486 5.93 7.96 27.62
N LYS A 487 6.19 8.19 26.33
CA LYS A 487 5.13 8.38 25.33
C LYS A 487 4.25 7.13 25.16
N GLU A 488 4.78 5.94 25.44
CA GLU A 488 4.05 4.67 25.34
C GLU A 488 3.26 4.34 26.63
N GLY A 489 3.58 5.01 27.75
CA GLY A 489 2.91 4.83 29.03
C GLY A 489 3.88 4.81 30.22
N PRO A 490 3.40 4.54 31.44
CA PRO A 490 4.25 4.44 32.61
C PRO A 490 5.08 3.15 32.60
N VAL A 491 6.40 3.27 32.69
CA VAL A 491 7.33 2.16 32.87
C VAL A 491 7.80 2.15 34.32
N CYS A 492 7.36 1.15 35.08
CA CYS A 492 7.63 1.03 36.51
C CYS A 492 8.73 0.01 36.79
N GLN A 493 9.69 0.39 37.62
CA GLN A 493 10.82 -0.45 38.02
C GLN A 493 10.91 -0.52 39.54
N SER A 494 11.32 -1.70 40.02
CA SER A 494 11.62 -1.92 41.44
C SER A 494 12.92 -1.21 41.80
N LEU A 495 12.89 -0.39 42.84
CA LEU A 495 14.09 0.25 43.38
C LEU A 495 14.85 -0.74 44.26
N LYS A 496 16.17 -0.77 44.12
CA LYS A 496 17.04 -1.48 45.07
C LYS A 496 17.15 -0.66 46.36
N ILE A 497 16.86 -1.28 47.49
CA ILE A 497 16.92 -0.65 48.81
C ILE A 497 18.18 -1.14 49.53
N ASP A 498 19.17 -0.25 49.65
CA ASP A 498 20.43 -0.58 50.32
C ASP A 498 20.31 -0.50 51.85
N ASN A 499 19.36 0.28 52.38
CA ASN A 499 19.14 0.42 53.82
C ASN A 499 17.65 0.66 54.17
N CYS A 500 17.02 -0.37 54.72
CA CYS A 500 15.62 -0.34 55.14
C CYS A 500 15.33 0.59 56.33
N PHE A 501 16.33 0.89 57.17
CA PHE A 501 16.16 1.83 58.28
C PHE A 501 16.06 3.27 57.77
N HIS A 502 16.85 3.62 56.76
CA HIS A 502 16.74 4.93 56.10
C HIS A 502 15.39 5.06 55.39
N LEU A 503 14.91 3.99 54.75
CA LEU A 503 13.58 3.95 54.14
C LEU A 503 12.47 4.19 55.17
N ALA A 504 12.58 3.59 56.36
CA ALA A 504 11.64 3.77 57.48
C ALA A 504 11.67 5.17 58.13
N GLN A 505 12.70 5.98 57.85
CA GLN A 505 12.73 7.40 58.24
C GLN A 505 11.95 8.28 57.26
N SER A 506 11.92 7.90 55.97
CA SER A 506 11.27 8.68 54.91
C SER A 506 9.82 8.28 54.65
N TYR A 507 9.41 7.07 55.02
CA TYR A 507 8.09 6.51 54.73
C TYR A 507 7.45 5.84 55.96
N SER A 508 6.12 5.87 56.05
CA SER A 508 5.41 5.27 57.18
C SER A 508 5.55 3.74 57.17
N PRO A 509 5.57 3.07 58.34
CA PRO A 509 5.62 1.61 58.41
C PRO A 509 4.51 0.93 57.61
N GLU A 510 3.29 1.50 57.63
CA GLU A 510 2.16 1.02 56.85
C GLU A 510 2.42 1.11 55.34
N SER A 511 2.98 2.22 54.85
CA SER A 511 3.27 2.39 53.42
C SER A 511 4.35 1.44 52.90
N ILE A 512 5.35 1.13 53.73
CA ILE A 512 6.42 0.17 53.40
C ILE A 512 5.88 -1.26 53.43
N LEU A 513 5.03 -1.57 54.41
CA LEU A 513 4.37 -2.87 54.49
C LEU A 513 3.34 -3.05 53.37
N ASN A 514 2.69 -2.03 52.86
CA ASN A 514 1.76 -2.18 51.74
C ASN A 514 2.45 -2.32 50.36
N ASP A 515 3.74 -2.03 50.29
CA ASP A 515 4.56 -2.20 49.09
C ASP A 515 5.16 -3.63 49.03
N HIS A 516 4.77 -4.40 48.02
CA HIS A 516 5.25 -5.78 47.82
C HIS A 516 6.76 -5.86 47.60
N VAL A 517 7.34 -4.90 46.87
CA VAL A 517 8.78 -4.87 46.59
C VAL A 517 9.56 -4.56 47.86
N CYS A 518 9.09 -3.58 48.65
CA CYS A 518 9.67 -3.28 49.95
C CYS A 518 9.55 -4.45 50.92
N LYS A 519 8.40 -5.11 50.98
CA LYS A 519 8.17 -6.29 51.83
C LYS A 519 9.22 -7.37 51.58
N VAL A 520 9.58 -7.61 50.32
CA VAL A 520 10.59 -8.61 49.95
C VAL A 520 11.99 -8.14 50.35
N GLN A 521 12.37 -6.91 50.01
CA GLN A 521 13.73 -6.41 50.26
C GLN A 521 14.02 -6.10 51.73
N CYS A 522 13.00 -5.74 52.52
CA CYS A 522 13.13 -5.31 53.91
C CYS A 522 12.54 -6.28 54.94
N ALA A 523 12.16 -7.49 54.53
CA ALA A 523 11.55 -8.51 55.40
C ALA A 523 12.33 -8.75 56.70
N PHE A 524 13.66 -8.74 56.63
CA PHE A 524 14.52 -8.95 57.80
C PHE A 524 14.37 -7.83 58.83
N ALA A 525 14.44 -6.56 58.40
CA ALA A 525 14.39 -5.39 59.28
C ALA A 525 13.05 -5.26 60.03
N PHE A 526 11.93 -5.62 59.39
CA PHE A 526 10.59 -5.52 60.00
C PHE A 526 10.22 -6.72 60.87
N ARG A 527 10.86 -7.89 60.69
CA ARG A 527 10.69 -9.04 61.59
C ARG A 527 11.41 -8.86 62.93
N THR A 528 12.42 -7.99 62.99
CA THR A 528 13.23 -7.84 64.21
C THR A 528 12.64 -6.89 65.26
N PHE A 529 11.73 -5.96 64.92
CA PHE A 529 11.19 -4.98 65.89
C PHE A 529 9.74 -4.53 65.60
N PRO A 530 8.74 -4.98 66.40
CA PRO A 530 7.39 -4.42 66.37
C PRO A 530 7.32 -3.20 67.29
N LYS A 531 7.42 -1.99 66.72
CA LYS A 531 6.89 -0.68 67.18
C LYS A 531 7.84 0.46 66.77
N VAL A 532 7.56 1.06 65.61
CA VAL A 532 7.87 2.49 65.41
C VAL A 532 6.74 3.26 66.08
N GLY A 533 7.07 4.07 67.08
CA GLY A 533 6.13 4.63 68.05
C GLY A 533 4.99 5.44 67.43
N SER A 534 3.76 5.09 67.81
CA SER A 534 2.63 6.03 67.73
C SER A 534 2.90 7.18 68.71
N LYS A 535 2.80 8.43 68.24
CA LYS A 535 2.59 9.57 69.13
C LYS A 535 1.22 9.37 69.78
N VAL A 536 1.23 8.84 71.00
CA VAL A 536 0.04 8.79 71.86
C VAL A 536 -0.17 10.19 72.42
N SER A 537 -1.27 10.84 72.05
CA SER A 537 -1.82 11.95 72.82
C SER A 537 -2.34 11.38 74.14
N ASN A 538 -1.66 11.70 75.23
CA ASN A 538 -2.18 11.51 76.57
C ASN A 538 -3.44 12.36 76.75
N GLN A 539 -4.60 11.73 76.89
CA GLN A 539 -5.64 12.19 77.81
C GLN A 539 -6.20 10.97 78.56
N LEU A 540 -5.84 10.91 79.84
CA LEU A 540 -6.45 10.07 80.88
C LEU A 540 -7.84 10.62 81.22
N GLY A 541 -8.80 9.72 81.45
CA GLY A 541 -10.05 10.05 82.13
C GLY A 541 -11.11 8.95 82.01
N PHE A 542 -11.10 8.00 82.95
CA PHE A 542 -12.26 7.19 83.37
C PHE A 542 -13.40 8.14 83.79
N SER A 543 -14.69 7.91 83.56
CA SER A 543 -15.54 6.72 83.73
C SER A 543 -16.49 6.46 82.57
#